data_AF-A0QRV0-F1
#
_entry.id   AF-A0QRV0-F1
#
_cell.length_a   1.000
_cell.length_b   1.000
_cell.length_c   1.000
_cell.angle_alpha   90.00
_cell.angle_beta   90.00
_cell.angle_gamma   90.00
#
_symmetry.space_group_name_H-M   'P 1'
#
loop_
_entity.id
_entity.type
_entity.pdbx_description
1 polymer ?
#
loop_
_entity_poly.entity_id
_entity_poly.type
_entity_poly.pdbx_seq_one_letter_code
_entity_poly.pdbx_strand_id
1 'polypeptide(L)'
;MAHMHEFTVEEAFRASDFGVRLLEHFADHDGLDEARRIRHEALVAFASAEGVTEESAAASAVTIPMESIEEERNDVDAAVSEESEGTTELITPDPEVFVREPTVIGDKRLGFEPWKVVQVGGVEILDELPKKAAKEMVRSVAVEIATYEGPIHLDRLLQMTAQSFGLKRVRASREKKLAYQVRQAGLFVDVDKFVWPTEIDPGSWAEFRPNDSTVDRPFQHISPLEVANAARFIRAQRSDVSDEELFTAVLQTFGRRRKTKQILAHLQKVRSHL
;
A
#
# COMPACT_ATOMS: atom_id res chain seq x y z
N MET A 1 -1.59 -25.12 -20.00
CA MET A 1 -3.04 -25.10 -19.76
C MET A 1 -3.23 -24.42 -18.41
N ALA A 2 -3.51 -23.11 -18.42
CA ALA A 2 -3.54 -22.29 -17.22
C ALA A 2 -4.95 -22.29 -16.64
N HIS A 3 -5.03 -22.50 -15.32
CA HIS A 3 -6.20 -22.39 -14.43
C HIS A 3 -7.24 -23.52 -14.50
N MET A 4 -6.98 -24.58 -13.72
CA MET A 4 -7.96 -25.59 -13.28
C MET A 4 -8.51 -25.24 -11.89
N HIS A 5 -8.81 -23.96 -11.64
CA HIS A 5 -9.57 -23.54 -10.46
C HIS A 5 -10.95 -23.03 -10.91
N GLU A 6 -11.95 -23.26 -10.07
CA GLU A 6 -13.32 -22.88 -10.36
C GLU A 6 -13.44 -21.35 -10.39
N PHE A 7 -14.15 -20.83 -11.39
CA PHE A 7 -14.33 -19.40 -11.59
C PHE A 7 -15.15 -18.82 -10.43
N THR A 8 -14.51 -18.00 -9.60
CA THR A 8 -15.09 -17.50 -8.36
C THR A 8 -16.08 -16.37 -8.59
N VAL A 9 -16.95 -16.12 -7.61
CA VAL A 9 -17.93 -15.02 -7.66
C VAL A 9 -17.24 -13.65 -7.72
N GLU A 10 -16.11 -13.50 -7.04
CA GLU A 10 -15.29 -12.29 -7.10
C GLU A 10 -14.69 -12.08 -8.49
N GLU A 11 -14.13 -13.13 -9.11
CA GLU A 11 -13.61 -13.09 -10.48
C GLU A 11 -14.73 -12.78 -11.49
N ALA A 12 -15.93 -13.33 -11.29
CA ALA A 12 -17.09 -13.05 -12.13
C ALA A 12 -17.52 -11.57 -12.05
N PHE A 13 -17.58 -11.00 -10.85
CA PHE A 13 -17.88 -9.58 -10.68
C PHE A 13 -16.82 -8.70 -11.36
N ARG A 14 -15.53 -8.96 -11.09
CA ARG A 14 -14.42 -8.21 -11.71
C ARG A 14 -14.47 -8.30 -13.24
N ALA A 15 -14.63 -9.50 -13.80
CA ALA A 15 -14.69 -9.70 -15.25
C ALA A 15 -15.90 -8.99 -15.89
N SER A 16 -17.06 -9.03 -15.25
CA SER A 16 -18.27 -8.35 -15.73
C SER A 16 -18.14 -6.83 -15.71
N ASP A 17 -17.48 -6.26 -14.69
CA ASP A 17 -17.22 -4.81 -14.62
C ASP A 17 -16.32 -4.34 -15.76
N PHE A 18 -15.26 -5.10 -16.07
CA PHE A 18 -14.43 -4.84 -17.24
C PHE A 18 -15.22 -4.95 -18.55
N GLY A 19 -16.13 -5.91 -18.67
CA GLY A 19 -16.99 -6.07 -19.84
C GLY A 19 -17.87 -4.85 -20.10
N VAL A 20 -18.49 -4.28 -19.07
CA VAL A 20 -19.30 -3.05 -19.21
C VAL A 20 -18.45 -1.88 -19.70
N ARG A 21 -17.26 -1.69 -19.12
CA ARG A 21 -16.37 -0.57 -19.47
C ARG A 21 -15.78 -0.72 -20.87
N LEU A 22 -15.53 -1.97 -21.31
CA LEU A 22 -15.10 -2.29 -22.67
C LEU A 22 -16.17 -1.85 -23.70
N LEU A 23 -17.42 -2.25 -23.47
CA LEU A 23 -18.53 -1.94 -24.38
C LEU A 23 -18.87 -0.45 -24.38
N GLU A 24 -18.77 0.21 -23.21
CA GLU A 24 -18.89 1.66 -23.09
C GLU A 24 -17.80 2.40 -23.89
N HIS A 25 -16.55 1.93 -23.84
CA HIS A 25 -15.45 2.51 -24.62
C HIS A 25 -15.69 2.45 -26.14
N PHE A 26 -16.25 1.33 -26.62
CA PHE A 26 -16.57 1.16 -28.04
C PHE A 26 -17.93 1.76 -28.45
N ALA A 27 -18.65 2.40 -27.52
CA ALA A 27 -20.01 2.90 -27.71
C ALA A 27 -20.97 1.81 -28.26
N ASP A 28 -20.75 0.55 -27.88
CA ASP A 28 -21.60 -0.58 -28.23
C ASP A 28 -22.81 -0.62 -27.29
N HIS A 29 -23.80 0.21 -27.57
CA HIS A 29 -25.01 0.33 -26.75
C HIS A 29 -25.82 -0.97 -26.68
N ASP A 30 -25.81 -1.79 -27.73
CA ASP A 30 -26.56 -3.05 -27.78
C ASP A 30 -25.97 -4.08 -26.81
N GLY A 31 -24.64 -4.18 -26.72
CA GLY A 31 -23.97 -5.05 -25.76
C GLY A 31 -24.00 -4.52 -24.31
N LEU A 32 -24.10 -3.21 -24.14
CA LEU A 32 -23.93 -2.54 -22.86
C LEU A 32 -25.05 -2.88 -21.86
N ASP A 33 -26.28 -2.98 -22.34
CA ASP A 33 -27.44 -3.32 -21.48
C ASP A 33 -27.31 -4.73 -20.91
N GLU A 34 -26.90 -5.69 -21.73
CA GLU A 34 -26.70 -7.07 -21.30
C GLU A 34 -25.49 -7.20 -20.35
N ALA A 35 -24.38 -6.50 -20.63
CA ALA A 35 -23.24 -6.49 -19.73
C ALA A 35 -23.57 -5.84 -18.38
N ARG A 36 -24.39 -4.79 -18.35
CA ARG A 36 -24.87 -4.17 -17.11
C ARG A 36 -25.73 -5.13 -16.30
N ARG A 37 -26.60 -5.91 -16.97
CA ARG A 37 -27.42 -6.95 -16.32
C ARG A 37 -26.54 -8.02 -15.67
N ILE A 38 -25.58 -8.56 -16.41
CA ILE A 38 -24.63 -9.58 -15.90
C ILE A 38 -23.82 -9.02 -14.72
N ARG A 39 -23.34 -7.78 -14.82
CA ARG A 39 -22.63 -7.13 -13.71
C ARG A 39 -23.51 -6.96 -12.47
N HIS A 40 -24.78 -6.61 -12.63
CA HIS A 40 -25.71 -6.51 -11.51
C HIS A 40 -25.95 -7.86 -10.85
N GLU A 41 -26.15 -8.93 -11.62
CA GLU A 41 -26.29 -10.29 -11.10
C GLU A 41 -25.03 -10.77 -10.36
N ALA A 42 -23.85 -10.50 -10.92
CA ALA A 42 -22.58 -10.82 -10.27
C ALA A 42 -22.36 -10.02 -8.98
N LEU A 43 -22.75 -8.74 -8.95
CA LEU A 43 -22.71 -7.90 -7.76
C LEU A 43 -23.64 -8.41 -6.66
N VAL A 44 -24.86 -8.83 -7.00
CA VAL A 44 -25.82 -9.41 -6.05
C VAL A 44 -25.29 -10.73 -5.48
N ALA A 45 -24.71 -11.59 -6.32
CA ALA A 45 -24.09 -12.83 -5.89
C ALA A 45 -22.88 -12.58 -4.97
N PHE A 46 -22.05 -11.58 -5.30
CA PHE A 46 -20.89 -11.19 -4.49
C PHE A 46 -21.32 -10.62 -3.14
N ALA A 47 -22.30 -9.70 -3.11
CA ALA A 47 -22.87 -9.16 -1.88
C ALA A 47 -23.44 -10.27 -0.97
N SER A 48 -24.11 -11.26 -1.57
CA SER A 48 -24.64 -12.41 -0.83
C SER A 48 -23.53 -13.30 -0.26
N ALA A 49 -22.44 -13.53 -1.02
CA ALA A 49 -21.29 -14.31 -0.58
C ALA A 49 -20.53 -13.64 0.59
N GLU A 50 -20.46 -12.30 0.57
CA GLU A 50 -19.85 -11.49 1.63
C GLU A 50 -20.80 -11.24 2.82
N GLY A 51 -22.02 -11.79 2.79
CA GLY A 51 -23.00 -11.65 3.88
C GLY A 51 -23.61 -10.25 4.01
N VAL A 52 -23.55 -9.44 2.94
CA VAL A 52 -24.13 -8.10 2.90
C VAL A 52 -25.64 -8.21 2.74
N THR A 53 -26.39 -7.94 3.81
CA THR A 53 -27.85 -7.84 3.81
C THR A 53 -28.32 -6.42 3.55
N GLU A 54 -29.57 -6.22 3.11
CA GLU A 54 -30.19 -4.89 2.99
C GLU A 54 -30.09 -4.10 4.30
N GLU A 55 -30.17 -4.77 5.46
CA GLU A 55 -29.96 -4.17 6.78
C GLU A 55 -28.51 -3.72 7.01
N SER A 56 -27.49 -4.48 6.57
CA SER A 56 -26.08 -4.08 6.68
C SER A 56 -25.70 -2.93 5.73
N ALA A 57 -26.32 -2.91 4.55
CA ALA A 57 -26.16 -1.84 3.56
C ALA A 57 -26.83 -0.55 4.04
N ALA A 58 -28.04 -0.65 4.61
CA ALA A 58 -28.74 0.46 5.24
C ALA A 58 -28.00 0.99 6.49
N ALA A 59 -27.44 0.10 7.33
CA ALA A 59 -26.63 0.51 8.46
C ALA A 59 -25.36 1.28 8.03
N SER A 60 -24.67 0.81 6.97
CA SER A 60 -23.52 1.54 6.40
C SER A 60 -23.92 2.87 5.76
N ALA A 61 -25.11 2.97 5.15
CA ALA A 61 -25.61 4.20 4.53
C ALA A 61 -26.11 5.25 5.57
N VAL A 62 -26.64 4.82 6.71
CA VAL A 62 -27.11 5.71 7.80
C VAL A 62 -25.93 6.31 8.60
N THR A 63 -24.73 5.71 8.52
CA THR A 63 -23.55 6.15 9.30
C THR A 63 -22.72 7.23 8.61
N ILE A 64 -23.24 7.88 7.56
CA ILE A 64 -22.64 9.08 6.97
C ILE A 64 -23.48 10.30 7.41
N PRO A 65 -23.07 11.07 8.44
CA PRO A 65 -23.80 12.28 8.80
C PRO A 65 -23.60 13.35 7.72
N MET A 66 -24.68 13.70 7.04
CA MET A 66 -24.80 14.80 6.08
C MET A 66 -25.51 15.98 6.78
N GLU A 67 -24.83 16.63 7.74
CA GLU A 67 -25.15 17.94 8.35
C GLU A 67 -24.26 18.06 9.61
N SER A 68 -23.20 18.88 9.62
CA SER A 68 -23.30 20.26 10.07
C SER A 68 -22.10 21.03 9.49
N ILE A 69 -22.30 21.61 8.32
CA ILE A 69 -21.55 22.77 7.85
C ILE A 69 -22.31 23.96 8.44
N GLU A 70 -21.59 24.95 8.96
CA GLU A 70 -22.07 26.23 9.53
C GLU A 70 -22.26 26.25 11.07
N GLU A 71 -21.68 27.28 11.70
CA GLU A 71 -21.61 27.57 13.15
C GLU A 71 -20.53 26.75 13.88
N GLU A 72 -19.28 27.21 14.03
CA GLU A 72 -18.89 28.31 14.92
C GLU A 72 -17.72 29.12 14.33
N ARG A 73 -18.05 30.29 13.76
CA ARG A 73 -17.15 31.44 13.72
C ARG A 73 -17.57 32.37 14.86
N ASN A 74 -16.85 32.36 15.97
CA ASN A 74 -16.30 33.58 16.62
C ASN A 74 -15.84 33.33 18.06
N ASP A 75 -14.64 33.85 18.30
CA ASP A 75 -14.13 34.48 19.52
C ASP A 75 -14.14 33.69 20.84
N VAL A 76 -12.96 33.17 21.19
CA VAL A 76 -12.28 33.69 22.38
C VAL A 76 -10.76 33.67 22.21
N ASP A 77 -10.20 34.87 22.33
CA ASP A 77 -8.79 35.22 22.34
C ASP A 77 -8.12 34.85 23.69
N ALA A 78 -6.81 34.60 23.61
CA ALA A 78 -5.79 34.63 24.67
C ALA A 78 -5.93 33.75 25.94
N ALA A 79 -5.06 32.72 26.06
CA ALA A 79 -3.93 32.73 27.00
C ALA A 79 -3.12 31.41 26.95
N VAL A 80 -1.80 31.59 26.82
CA VAL A 80 -0.72 30.59 26.86
C VAL A 80 -0.65 29.91 28.24
N SER A 81 -0.45 28.59 28.30
CA SER A 81 0.44 27.86 29.24
C SER A 81 0.48 26.36 28.93
N GLU A 82 1.61 25.76 29.25
CA GLU A 82 2.15 24.48 28.81
C GLU A 82 1.51 23.22 29.43
N GLU A 83 1.87 22.08 28.82
CA GLU A 83 1.89 20.70 29.34
C GLU A 83 0.72 19.74 29.01
N SER A 84 0.99 18.93 27.97
CA SER A 84 0.86 17.47 27.94
C SER A 84 -0.51 16.81 28.23
N GLU A 85 -1.25 16.49 27.17
CA GLU A 85 -1.84 15.15 26.99
C GLU A 85 -2.14 14.88 25.50
N GLY A 86 -1.54 13.82 24.96
CA GLY A 86 -1.54 13.51 23.53
C GLY A 86 -2.85 12.89 23.06
N THR A 87 -3.69 13.70 22.43
CA THR A 87 -4.67 13.20 21.46
C THR A 87 -3.88 12.86 20.18
N THR A 88 -3.72 11.58 19.88
CA THR A 88 -3.10 11.13 18.62
C THR A 88 -4.08 11.44 17.49
N GLU A 89 -4.02 12.67 16.98
CA GLU A 89 -4.76 13.09 15.79
C GLU A 89 -4.35 12.16 14.62
N LEU A 90 -5.34 11.46 14.06
CA LEU A 90 -5.15 10.54 12.94
C LEU A 90 -4.73 11.35 11.71
N ILE A 91 -3.59 11.00 11.11
CA ILE A 91 -3.09 11.66 9.90
C ILE A 91 -3.54 10.82 8.72
N THR A 92 -4.52 11.32 7.97
CA THR A 92 -4.99 10.72 6.72
C THR A 92 -4.36 11.45 5.52
N PRO A 93 -4.04 10.74 4.42
CA PRO A 93 -3.60 11.38 3.18
C PRO A 93 -4.72 12.24 2.58
N ASP A 94 -4.33 13.30 1.87
CA ASP A 94 -5.24 14.14 1.08
C ASP A 94 -5.97 13.26 0.02
N PRO A 95 -7.31 13.30 -0.10
CA PRO A 95 -8.05 12.53 -1.11
C PRO A 95 -7.52 12.68 -2.54
N GLU A 96 -6.95 13.84 -2.89
CA GLU A 96 -6.37 14.11 -4.22
C GLU A 96 -5.23 13.14 -4.56
N VAL A 97 -4.47 12.67 -3.56
CA VAL A 97 -3.35 11.75 -3.82
C VAL A 97 -3.81 10.36 -4.26
N PHE A 98 -5.08 10.02 -4.02
CA PHE A 98 -5.67 8.77 -4.50
C PHE A 98 -6.21 8.86 -5.93
N VAL A 99 -6.18 10.04 -6.56
CA VAL A 99 -6.62 10.23 -7.94
C VAL A 99 -5.40 10.28 -8.86
N ARG A 100 -5.44 9.55 -9.97
CA ARG A 100 -4.42 9.57 -11.03
C ARG A 100 -5.07 9.78 -12.39
N GLU A 101 -4.26 10.16 -13.37
CA GLU A 101 -4.73 10.20 -14.76
C GLU A 101 -5.35 8.85 -15.15
N PRO A 102 -6.45 8.84 -15.91
CA PRO A 102 -7.19 7.63 -16.22
C PRO A 102 -6.29 6.63 -16.93
N THR A 103 -6.04 5.50 -16.27
CA THR A 103 -5.35 4.34 -16.85
C THR A 103 -6.37 3.27 -17.25
N VAL A 104 -5.93 2.23 -17.94
CA VAL A 104 -6.73 1.04 -18.28
C VAL A 104 -7.37 0.37 -17.03
N ILE A 105 -6.80 0.59 -15.83
CA ILE A 105 -7.25 0.02 -14.55
C ILE A 105 -8.17 1.01 -13.78
N GLY A 106 -8.31 2.24 -14.26
CA GLY A 106 -9.07 3.32 -13.61
C GLY A 106 -8.21 4.48 -13.14
N ASP A 107 -8.87 5.49 -12.60
CA ASP A 107 -8.33 6.75 -12.07
C ASP A 107 -7.99 6.67 -10.57
N LYS A 108 -8.35 5.59 -9.87
CA LYS A 108 -8.00 5.39 -8.46
C LYS A 108 -6.59 4.81 -8.32
N ARG A 109 -5.79 5.43 -7.46
CA ARG A 109 -4.51 4.93 -6.95
C ARG A 109 -4.76 4.08 -5.71
N LEU A 110 -4.07 2.95 -5.62
CA LEU A 110 -4.18 2.04 -4.48
C LEU A 110 -3.32 2.52 -3.31
N GLY A 111 -3.88 2.41 -2.10
CA GLY A 111 -3.15 2.61 -0.86
C GLY A 111 -2.16 1.48 -0.58
N PHE A 112 -1.26 1.70 0.37
CA PHE A 112 -0.35 0.64 0.81
C PHE A 112 -1.08 -0.33 1.74
N GLU A 113 -0.92 -1.62 1.46
CA GLU A 113 -1.42 -2.69 2.31
C GLU A 113 -0.25 -3.46 2.92
N PRO A 114 -0.16 -3.57 4.25
CA PRO A 114 0.88 -4.36 4.88
C PRO A 114 0.61 -5.87 4.69
N TRP A 115 1.65 -6.61 4.36
CA TRP A 115 1.68 -8.05 4.39
C TRP A 115 1.33 -8.57 5.79
N LYS A 116 0.42 -9.53 5.84
CA LYS A 116 0.05 -10.23 7.06
C LYS A 116 0.90 -11.49 7.16
N VAL A 117 1.68 -11.59 8.24
CA VAL A 117 2.57 -12.73 8.45
C VAL A 117 1.76 -14.03 8.50
N VAL A 118 2.05 -14.92 7.56
CA VAL A 118 1.56 -16.29 7.54
C VAL A 118 2.65 -17.22 8.08
N GLN A 119 2.29 -18.09 9.02
CA GLN A 119 3.21 -19.08 9.57
C GLN A 119 3.42 -20.21 8.54
N VAL A 120 4.64 -20.32 8.01
CA VAL A 120 5.01 -21.32 6.99
C VAL A 120 5.75 -22.52 7.60
N GLY A 121 6.48 -22.29 8.70
CA GLY A 121 7.20 -23.34 9.42
C GLY A 121 7.67 -22.87 10.80
N GLY A 122 8.49 -23.67 11.49
CA GLY A 122 9.09 -23.27 12.75
C GLY A 122 10.53 -22.75 12.63
N VAL A 123 11.08 -22.35 13.76
CA VAL A 123 12.42 -21.74 13.85
C VAL A 123 13.52 -22.73 13.47
N GLU A 124 13.26 -24.03 13.60
CA GLU A 124 14.15 -25.10 13.19
C GLU A 124 14.58 -24.99 11.72
N ILE A 125 13.71 -24.50 10.84
CA ILE A 125 14.04 -24.27 9.43
C ILE A 125 15.13 -23.20 9.29
N LEU A 126 15.05 -22.14 10.10
CA LEU A 126 16.07 -21.09 10.11
C LEU A 126 17.41 -21.58 10.65
N ASP A 127 17.39 -22.52 11.59
CA ASP A 127 18.59 -23.16 12.14
C ASP A 127 19.21 -24.15 11.14
N GLU A 128 18.39 -24.75 10.29
CA GLU A 128 18.78 -25.65 9.20
C GLU A 128 19.12 -24.94 7.87
N LEU A 129 19.27 -23.61 7.86
CA LEU A 129 19.65 -22.81 6.68
C LEU A 129 20.83 -23.33 5.83
N PRO A 130 21.80 -24.12 6.34
CA PRO A 130 22.78 -24.77 5.46
C PRO A 130 22.16 -25.75 4.46
N LYS A 131 21.05 -26.42 4.79
CA LYS A 131 20.36 -27.40 3.96
C LYS A 131 19.62 -26.75 2.79
N LYS A 132 19.57 -27.43 1.64
CA LYS A 132 18.94 -26.92 0.41
C LYS A 132 17.45 -26.60 0.61
N ALA A 133 16.69 -27.52 1.20
CA ALA A 133 15.25 -27.35 1.44
C ALA A 133 14.95 -26.12 2.31
N ALA A 134 15.71 -25.90 3.39
CA ALA A 134 15.54 -24.73 4.25
C ALA A 134 15.84 -23.42 3.51
N LYS A 135 16.89 -23.39 2.65
CA LYS A 135 17.19 -22.22 1.81
C LYS A 135 16.05 -21.91 0.84
N GLU A 136 15.54 -22.93 0.15
CA GLU A 136 14.47 -22.78 -0.84
C GLU A 136 13.19 -22.26 -0.18
N MET A 137 12.82 -22.78 1.00
CA MET A 137 11.64 -22.32 1.72
C MET A 137 11.77 -20.87 2.18
N VAL A 138 12.92 -20.48 2.75
CA VAL A 138 13.18 -19.09 3.14
C VAL A 138 13.17 -18.14 1.94
N ARG A 139 13.76 -18.56 0.81
CA ARG A 139 13.76 -17.75 -0.42
C ARG A 139 12.36 -17.60 -1.00
N SER A 140 11.56 -18.67 -1.01
CA SER A 140 10.18 -18.63 -1.49
C SER A 140 9.35 -17.61 -0.71
N VAL A 141 9.41 -17.65 0.63
CA VAL A 141 8.70 -16.70 1.48
C VAL A 141 9.19 -15.26 1.26
N ALA A 142 10.50 -15.06 1.12
CA ALA A 142 11.04 -13.74 0.85
C ALA A 142 10.60 -13.19 -0.51
N VAL A 143 10.51 -14.03 -1.54
CA VAL A 143 9.99 -13.64 -2.87
C VAL A 143 8.52 -13.27 -2.76
N GLU A 144 7.71 -14.10 -2.11
CA GLU A 144 6.28 -13.84 -1.93
C GLU A 144 6.00 -12.49 -1.24
N ILE A 145 6.69 -12.22 -0.13
CA ILE A 145 6.56 -10.93 0.58
C ILE A 145 7.03 -9.76 -0.30
N ALA A 146 8.15 -9.93 -1.03
CA ALA A 146 8.67 -8.88 -1.91
C ALA A 146 7.77 -8.63 -3.12
N THR A 147 7.12 -9.65 -3.68
CA THR A 147 6.14 -9.51 -4.75
C THR A 147 4.89 -8.79 -4.27
N TYR A 148 4.47 -9.00 -3.01
CA TYR A 148 3.30 -8.32 -2.44
C TYR A 148 3.58 -6.86 -2.05
N GLU A 149 4.60 -6.61 -1.21
CA GLU A 149 4.87 -5.26 -0.68
C GLU A 149 5.85 -4.44 -1.52
N GLY A 150 6.52 -5.05 -2.50
CA GLY A 150 7.60 -4.44 -3.29
C GLY A 150 7.26 -3.08 -3.90
N PRO A 151 8.19 -2.11 -3.91
CA PRO A 151 9.50 -2.13 -3.25
C PRO A 151 9.42 -2.11 -1.72
N ILE A 152 10.19 -2.99 -1.07
CA ILE A 152 10.21 -3.17 0.40
C ILE A 152 11.62 -3.01 0.96
N HIS A 153 11.79 -2.32 2.10
CA HIS A 153 13.10 -2.20 2.74
C HIS A 153 13.60 -3.57 3.24
N LEU A 154 14.89 -3.86 3.05
CA LEU A 154 15.50 -5.13 3.39
C LEU A 154 15.23 -5.54 4.83
N ASP A 155 15.41 -4.65 5.81
CA ASP A 155 15.21 -4.98 7.22
C ASP A 155 13.76 -5.41 7.51
N ARG A 156 12.77 -4.77 6.85
CA ARG A 156 11.36 -5.15 6.96
C ARG A 156 11.12 -6.53 6.36
N LEU A 157 11.65 -6.79 5.16
CA LEU A 157 11.55 -8.10 4.51
C LEU A 157 12.14 -9.22 5.38
N LEU A 158 13.32 -9.00 5.96
CA LEU A 158 13.99 -9.98 6.82
C LEU A 158 13.19 -10.26 8.09
N GLN A 159 12.64 -9.22 8.69
CA GLN A 159 11.81 -9.34 9.89
C GLN A 159 10.53 -10.12 9.61
N MET A 160 9.82 -9.83 8.52
CA MET A 160 8.60 -10.55 8.14
C MET A 160 8.90 -12.00 7.76
N THR A 161 9.96 -12.23 6.96
CA THR A 161 10.41 -13.59 6.62
C THR A 161 10.72 -14.40 7.87
N ALA A 162 11.42 -13.83 8.84
CA ALA A 162 11.73 -14.51 10.09
C ALA A 162 10.48 -14.79 10.94
N GLN A 163 9.53 -13.86 10.97
CA GLN A 163 8.25 -14.03 11.67
C GLN A 163 7.42 -15.16 11.06
N SER A 164 7.46 -15.36 9.73
CA SER A 164 6.81 -16.51 9.07
C SER A 164 7.36 -17.87 9.51
N PHE A 165 8.54 -17.91 10.12
CA PHE A 165 9.13 -19.10 10.74
C PHE A 165 9.08 -19.07 12.28
N GLY A 166 8.20 -18.24 12.86
CA GLY A 166 8.00 -18.16 14.32
C GLY A 166 9.07 -17.37 15.08
N LEU A 167 9.99 -16.69 14.39
CA LEU A 167 11.03 -15.90 15.04
C LEU A 167 10.59 -14.43 15.20
N LYS A 168 10.21 -14.06 16.42
CA LYS A 168 9.76 -12.67 16.73
C LYS A 168 10.84 -11.60 16.58
N ARG A 169 12.11 -11.93 16.86
CA ARG A 169 13.23 -10.97 16.81
C ARG A 169 14.42 -11.57 16.08
N VAL A 170 14.87 -10.86 15.05
CA VAL A 170 16.07 -11.24 14.29
C VAL A 170 17.31 -10.65 14.98
N ARG A 171 18.30 -11.50 15.27
CA ARG A 171 19.64 -11.06 15.74
C ARG A 171 20.55 -10.83 14.53
N ALA A 172 21.53 -9.94 14.66
CA ALA A 172 22.45 -9.57 13.58
C ALA A 172 23.12 -10.77 12.85
N SER A 173 23.41 -11.87 13.56
CA SER A 173 23.97 -13.08 12.93
C SER A 173 22.99 -13.81 12.01
N ARG A 174 21.70 -13.85 12.36
CA ARG A 174 20.63 -14.43 11.52
C ARG A 174 20.24 -13.46 10.40
N GLU A 175 20.21 -12.17 10.69
CA GLU A 175 19.93 -11.12 9.71
C GLU A 175 20.88 -11.21 8.51
N LYS A 176 22.20 -11.34 8.73
CA LYS A 176 23.18 -11.53 7.65
C LYS A 176 22.91 -12.78 6.81
N LYS A 177 22.52 -13.90 7.44
CA LYS A 177 22.21 -15.15 6.73
C LYS A 177 20.95 -15.03 5.90
N LEU A 178 19.91 -14.41 6.45
CA LEU A 178 18.64 -14.16 5.75
C LEU A 178 18.86 -13.16 4.59
N ALA A 179 19.59 -12.06 4.82
CA ALA A 179 19.93 -11.08 3.80
C ALA A 179 20.70 -11.72 2.64
N TYR A 180 21.60 -12.66 2.95
CA TYR A 180 22.27 -13.45 1.93
C TYR A 180 21.27 -14.32 1.15
N GLN A 181 20.32 -14.99 1.80
CA GLN A 181 19.30 -15.78 1.08
C GLN A 181 18.40 -14.91 0.19
N VAL A 182 17.97 -13.73 0.66
CA VAL A 182 17.18 -12.77 -0.14
C VAL A 182 17.91 -12.41 -1.44
N ARG A 183 19.21 -12.09 -1.35
CA ARG A 183 20.04 -11.80 -2.55
C ARG A 183 20.21 -13.00 -3.47
N GLN A 184 20.11 -14.22 -2.95
CA GLN A 184 20.18 -15.46 -3.72
C GLN A 184 18.79 -15.92 -4.22
N ALA A 185 17.72 -15.16 -3.92
CA ALA A 185 16.36 -15.48 -4.34
C ALA A 185 15.99 -14.91 -5.72
N GLY A 186 16.91 -14.23 -6.40
CA GLY A 186 16.66 -13.58 -7.69
C GLY A 186 16.05 -12.18 -7.59
N LEU A 187 15.88 -11.65 -6.37
CA LEU A 187 15.38 -10.30 -6.13
C LEU A 187 16.49 -9.26 -6.33
N PHE A 188 16.13 -8.11 -6.91
CA PHE A 188 17.06 -6.99 -7.04
C PHE A 188 17.09 -6.18 -5.73
N VAL A 189 18.28 -5.82 -5.25
CA VAL A 189 18.45 -4.97 -4.07
C VAL A 189 19.23 -3.73 -4.47
N ASP A 190 18.62 -2.55 -4.32
CA ASP A 190 19.23 -1.28 -4.70
C ASP A 190 20.25 -0.76 -3.67
N VAL A 191 20.83 0.41 -3.98
CA VAL A 191 21.82 1.09 -3.15
C VAL A 191 21.25 1.53 -1.78
N ASP A 192 19.95 1.78 -1.71
CA ASP A 192 19.24 2.19 -0.51
C ASP A 192 18.66 1.02 0.29
N LYS A 193 19.01 -0.21 -0.09
CA LYS A 193 18.57 -1.48 0.52
C LYS A 193 17.09 -1.76 0.35
N PHE A 194 16.46 -1.25 -0.69
CA PHE A 194 15.12 -1.69 -1.08
C PHE A 194 15.22 -2.90 -1.99
N VAL A 195 14.35 -3.86 -1.71
CA VAL A 195 14.21 -5.11 -2.45
C VAL A 195 13.07 -4.94 -3.43
N TRP A 196 13.38 -5.14 -4.69
CA TRP A 196 12.47 -5.01 -5.82
C TRP A 196 12.10 -6.41 -6.34
N PRO A 197 10.80 -6.67 -6.52
CA PRO A 197 10.36 -7.90 -7.15
C PRO A 197 10.72 -7.90 -8.64
N THR A 198 10.82 -9.10 -9.23
CA THR A 198 11.31 -9.28 -10.60
C THR A 198 10.43 -8.63 -11.66
N GLU A 199 9.16 -8.40 -11.34
CA GLU A 199 8.15 -7.83 -12.22
C GLU A 199 8.20 -6.30 -12.28
N ILE A 200 8.91 -5.65 -11.33
CA ILE A 200 8.98 -4.19 -11.23
C ILE A 200 10.39 -3.73 -11.58
N ASP A 201 10.49 -2.95 -12.66
CA ASP A 201 11.71 -2.24 -13.02
C ASP A 201 11.83 -0.92 -12.24
N PRO A 202 12.86 -0.75 -11.38
CA PRO A 202 13.08 0.49 -10.64
C PRO A 202 13.28 1.72 -11.55
N GLY A 203 13.75 1.53 -12.79
CA GLY A 203 14.01 2.64 -13.72
C GLY A 203 12.74 3.27 -14.31
N SER A 204 11.67 2.50 -14.41
CA SER A 204 10.38 2.94 -15.00
C SER A 204 9.25 3.06 -13.98
N TRP A 205 9.48 2.69 -12.72
CA TRP A 205 8.45 2.72 -11.68
C TRP A 205 8.13 4.13 -11.20
N ALA A 206 6.95 4.63 -11.58
CA ALA A 206 6.46 5.98 -11.29
C ALA A 206 5.29 6.02 -10.27
N GLU A 207 4.97 4.89 -9.65
CA GLU A 207 3.85 4.79 -8.71
C GLU A 207 4.25 5.17 -7.27
N PHE A 208 3.26 5.47 -6.45
CA PHE A 208 3.38 5.58 -5.01
C PHE A 208 2.10 5.09 -4.33
N ARG A 209 2.21 4.61 -3.09
CA ARG A 209 1.11 4.02 -2.33
C ARG A 209 0.88 4.79 -1.03
N PRO A 210 -0.13 5.68 -0.96
CA PRO A 210 -0.46 6.43 0.25
C PRO A 210 -0.89 5.51 1.39
N ASN A 211 -0.70 5.96 2.63
CA ASN A 211 -1.22 5.30 3.82
C ASN A 211 -1.46 6.31 4.93
N ASP A 212 -2.43 6.02 5.80
CA ASP A 212 -2.67 6.83 7.00
C ASP A 212 -1.68 6.48 8.14
N SER A 213 -1.84 7.17 9.27
CA SER A 213 -1.01 6.97 10.47
C SER A 213 -1.25 5.65 11.22
N THR A 214 -2.34 4.92 10.94
CA THR A 214 -2.67 3.65 11.59
C THR A 214 -1.86 2.48 11.02
N VAL A 215 -1.38 2.63 9.79
CA VAL A 215 -0.59 1.61 9.10
C VAL A 215 0.85 1.54 9.63
N ASP A 216 1.27 0.35 10.05
CA ASP A 216 2.65 0.06 10.48
C ASP A 216 3.61 -0.03 9.29
N ARG A 217 3.95 1.14 8.75
CA ARG A 217 4.94 1.33 7.69
C ARG A 217 5.89 2.47 8.07
N PRO A 218 7.03 2.20 8.73
CA PRO A 218 8.02 3.24 9.04
C PRO A 218 8.40 4.03 7.79
N PHE A 219 8.55 5.35 7.91
CA PHE A 219 8.80 6.21 6.73
C PHE A 219 10.12 5.85 6.02
N GLN A 220 11.10 5.39 6.78
CA GLN A 220 12.40 4.92 6.30
C GLN A 220 12.29 3.60 5.53
N HIS A 221 11.17 2.89 5.66
CA HIS A 221 10.85 1.67 4.92
C HIS A 221 10.02 1.95 3.67
N ILE A 222 9.89 3.21 3.26
CA ILE A 222 9.29 3.64 2.00
C ILE A 222 10.44 4.00 1.05
N SER A 223 10.43 3.47 -0.17
CA SER A 223 11.53 3.70 -1.12
C SER A 223 11.72 5.20 -1.38
N PRO A 224 12.96 5.74 -1.42
CA PRO A 224 13.20 7.12 -1.82
C PRO A 224 12.56 7.46 -3.17
N LEU A 225 12.50 6.50 -4.10
CA LEU A 225 11.82 6.66 -5.38
C LEU A 225 10.30 6.79 -5.21
N GLU A 226 9.68 6.02 -4.31
CA GLU A 226 8.25 6.10 -4.00
C GLU A 226 7.88 7.47 -3.42
N VAL A 227 8.72 7.97 -2.51
CA VAL A 227 8.56 9.30 -1.93
C VAL A 227 8.79 10.40 -2.98
N ALA A 228 9.74 10.22 -3.89
CA ALA A 228 9.98 11.14 -5.00
C ALA A 228 8.80 11.17 -5.99
N ASN A 229 8.20 10.02 -6.29
CA ASN A 229 7.01 9.92 -7.14
C ASN A 229 5.83 10.70 -6.55
N ALA A 230 5.58 10.56 -5.24
CA ALA A 230 4.57 11.35 -4.53
C ALA A 230 4.87 12.85 -4.59
N ALA A 231 6.13 13.24 -4.39
CA ALA A 231 6.54 14.64 -4.46
C ALA A 231 6.39 15.23 -5.88
N ARG A 232 6.73 14.49 -6.93
CA ARG A 232 6.50 14.94 -8.32
C ARG A 232 5.02 15.12 -8.62
N PHE A 233 4.18 14.21 -8.12
CA PHE A 233 2.72 14.30 -8.26
C PHE A 233 2.17 15.56 -7.57
N ILE A 234 2.53 15.81 -6.31
CA ILE A 234 2.06 17.01 -5.58
C ILE A 234 2.53 18.29 -6.27
N ARG A 235 3.79 18.34 -6.72
CA ARG A 235 4.35 19.49 -7.45
C ARG A 235 3.64 19.74 -8.79
N ALA A 236 3.16 18.70 -9.46
CA ALA A 236 2.40 18.83 -10.70
C ALA A 236 1.00 19.45 -10.46
N GLN A 237 0.40 19.18 -9.29
CA GLN A 237 -0.90 19.76 -8.92
C GLN A 237 -0.78 21.17 -8.33
N ARG A 238 0.36 21.51 -7.70
CA ARG A 238 0.60 22.78 -7.01
C ARG A 238 1.89 23.41 -7.53
N SER A 239 1.78 24.26 -8.57
CA SER A 239 2.93 24.83 -9.28
C SER A 239 3.77 25.84 -8.48
N ASP A 240 3.22 26.39 -7.40
CA ASP A 240 3.81 27.44 -6.56
C ASP A 240 4.21 26.95 -5.14
N VAL A 241 4.17 25.64 -4.89
CA VAL A 241 4.50 25.07 -3.58
C VAL A 241 5.99 25.19 -3.28
N SER A 242 6.35 25.66 -2.08
CA SER A 242 7.74 25.68 -1.62
C SER A 242 8.25 24.27 -1.32
N ASP A 243 9.58 24.06 -1.33
CA ASP A 243 10.18 22.77 -0.96
C ASP A 243 9.75 22.29 0.44
N GLU A 244 9.56 23.23 1.38
CA GLU A 244 9.17 22.91 2.75
C GLU A 244 7.72 22.45 2.85
N GLU A 245 6.81 23.12 2.14
CA GLU A 245 5.41 22.73 2.03
C GLU A 245 5.26 21.41 1.29
N LEU A 246 6.04 21.22 0.21
CA LEU A 246 6.08 19.97 -0.56
C LEU A 246 6.44 18.79 0.34
N PHE A 247 7.54 18.87 1.09
CA PHE A 247 7.93 17.78 1.99
C PHE A 247 6.94 17.56 3.14
N THR A 248 6.21 18.61 3.55
CA THR A 248 5.16 18.48 4.56
C THR A 248 3.96 17.71 4.00
N ALA A 249 3.50 18.06 2.79
CA ALA A 249 2.44 17.35 2.09
C ALA A 249 2.82 15.89 1.81
N VAL A 250 4.06 15.64 1.36
CA VAL A 250 4.59 14.28 1.15
C VAL A 250 4.57 13.47 2.45
N LEU A 251 4.93 14.06 3.59
CA LEU A 251 4.85 13.34 4.87
C LEU A 251 3.41 12.96 5.22
N GLN A 252 2.46 13.87 4.98
CA GLN A 252 1.04 13.62 5.21
C GLN A 252 0.51 12.49 4.30
N THR A 253 0.97 12.41 3.04
CA THR A 253 0.63 11.30 2.11
C THR A 253 0.95 9.91 2.69
N PHE A 254 1.96 9.83 3.56
CA PHE A 254 2.39 8.58 4.20
C PHE A 254 2.06 8.53 5.72
N GLY A 255 1.09 9.35 6.17
CA GLY A 255 0.58 9.32 7.53
C GLY A 255 1.58 9.83 8.56
N ARG A 256 2.46 10.78 8.19
CA ARG A 256 3.48 11.37 9.06
C ARG A 256 3.32 12.89 9.12
N ARG A 257 3.72 13.45 10.26
CA ARG A 257 3.72 14.91 10.50
C ARG A 257 5.07 15.42 11.00
N ARG A 258 5.73 14.66 11.88
CA ARG A 258 6.97 15.08 12.53
C ARG A 258 8.18 14.85 11.62
N LYS A 259 8.96 15.90 11.38
CA LYS A 259 10.27 15.84 10.70
C LYS A 259 11.37 15.43 11.68
N THR A 260 11.48 14.13 11.97
CA THR A 260 12.58 13.63 12.82
C THR A 260 13.91 13.63 12.06
N LYS A 261 15.04 13.56 12.78
CA LYS A 261 16.39 13.46 12.16
C LYS A 261 16.48 12.32 11.12
N GLN A 262 15.85 11.18 11.41
CA GLN A 262 15.83 10.03 10.51
C GLN A 262 14.99 10.31 9.25
N ILE A 263 13.84 10.96 9.41
CA ILE A 263 12.99 11.36 8.27
C ILE A 263 13.72 12.38 7.40
N LEU A 264 14.38 13.38 7.98
CA LEU A 264 15.15 14.37 7.25
C LEU A 264 16.30 13.74 6.46
N ALA A 265 17.03 12.79 7.05
CA ALA A 265 18.07 12.04 6.35
C ALA A 265 17.50 11.20 5.20
N HIS A 266 16.29 10.65 5.35
CA HIS A 266 15.60 9.94 4.28
C HIS A 266 15.18 10.88 3.15
N LEU A 267 14.60 12.04 3.48
CA LEU A 267 14.22 13.07 2.50
C LEU A 267 15.44 13.62 1.73
N GLN A 268 16.62 13.67 2.34
CA GLN A 268 17.85 14.02 1.61
C GLN A 268 18.16 13.04 0.47
N LYS A 269 17.88 11.75 0.65
CA LYS A 269 18.01 10.75 -0.43
C LYS A 269 16.96 10.97 -1.51
N VAL A 270 15.73 11.31 -1.13
CA VAL A 270 14.64 11.63 -2.08
C VAL A 270 15.04 12.75 -3.04
N ARG A 271 15.80 13.75 -2.56
CA ARG A 271 16.25 14.87 -3.40
C ARG A 271 17.11 14.46 -4.59
N SER A 272 17.85 13.35 -4.53
CA SER A 272 18.62 12.88 -5.70
C SER A 272 17.75 12.26 -6.79
N HIS A 273 16.46 12.02 -6.50
CA HIS A 273 15.49 11.49 -7.46
C HIS A 273 14.52 12.56 -8.00
N LEU A 274 14.48 13.76 -7.42
CA LEU A 274 13.54 14.83 -7.83
C LEU A 274 13.97 15.62 -9.06
#